data_AF-X1HS56-F1
#
_entry.id   AF-X1HS56-F1
#
_cell.length_a   1.000
_cell.length_b   1.000
_cell.length_c   1.000
_cell.angle_alpha   90.00
_cell.angle_beta   90.00
_cell.angle_gamma   90.00
#
_symmetry.space_group_name_H-M   'P 1'
#
loop_
_entity.id
_entity.type
_entity.pdbx_description
1 polymer ?
#
loop_
_entity_poly.entity_id
_entity_poly.type
_entity_poly.pdbx_seq_one_letter_code
_entity_poly.pdbx_strand_id
1 'polypeptide(L)'
;ELDVAIAGDDWIQERVLELKHEYQTQTTLEKVLSLNRGRVRVVGIVNDDRYSNTEEYLKHLTQKKEVITVVTEMPYLALNWIQEVLGKIDKLNDYPEFSVQKYKTPSKIDRGILIYETWGKTEAKVKNGGADLGLEITQSGNAIRNYGLKIIDTILESETGIYINPQVKKDAEKQELLKMFLLNLYGVVNAENKVMILFNVPNTNVPDMEGYLADNTLFADEPTKNTGKSFTEFSIQVDIDNKKQSLALVRYELAKRGAVNIDTIP
;
A
#
# COMPACT_ATOMS: atom_id res chain seq x y z
N GLU A 1 21.38 -10.38 12.51
CA GLU A 1 19.94 -10.02 12.61
C GLU A 1 19.69 -8.80 11.74
N LEU A 2 18.49 -8.69 11.15
CA LEU A 2 18.10 -7.55 10.32
C LEU A 2 17.43 -6.49 11.21
N ASP A 3 17.99 -5.29 11.27
CA ASP A 3 17.50 -4.21 12.13
C ASP A 3 16.37 -3.40 11.47
N VAL A 4 16.45 -3.18 10.15
CA VAL A 4 15.56 -2.32 9.36
C VAL A 4 15.29 -2.95 7.99
N ALA A 5 14.07 -2.82 7.48
CA ALA A 5 13.65 -3.25 6.15
C ALA A 5 12.84 -2.17 5.43
N ILE A 6 12.95 -2.12 4.10
CA ILE A 6 12.00 -1.41 3.22
C ILE A 6 11.23 -2.50 2.48
N ALA A 7 9.93 -2.61 2.69
CA ALA A 7 9.13 -3.69 2.14
C ALA A 7 7.65 -3.29 2.00
N GLY A 8 6.91 -4.05 1.17
CA GLY A 8 5.45 -3.99 1.15
C GLY A 8 4.84 -4.61 2.40
N ASP A 9 3.74 -4.04 2.88
CA ASP A 9 3.03 -4.55 4.06
C ASP A 9 2.60 -6.02 3.89
N ASP A 10 2.19 -6.38 2.68
CA ASP A 10 1.84 -7.74 2.26
C ASP A 10 2.99 -8.74 2.45
N TRP A 11 4.17 -8.45 1.92
CA TRP A 11 5.34 -9.33 2.07
C TRP A 11 5.81 -9.44 3.52
N ILE A 12 5.68 -8.37 4.31
CA ILE A 12 6.00 -8.43 5.74
C ILE A 12 5.02 -9.35 6.48
N GLN A 13 3.72 -9.22 6.23
CA GLN A 13 2.72 -10.09 6.86
C GLN A 13 2.88 -11.54 6.43
N GLU A 14 3.11 -11.81 5.15
CA GLU A 14 3.40 -13.15 4.64
C GLU A 14 4.58 -13.78 5.39
N ARG A 15 5.69 -13.04 5.53
CA ARG A 15 6.88 -13.56 6.20
C ARG A 15 6.69 -13.77 7.70
N VAL A 16 5.94 -12.89 8.38
CA VAL A 16 5.61 -13.06 9.80
C VAL A 16 4.75 -14.31 10.02
N LEU A 17 3.77 -14.54 9.16
CA LEU A 17 2.91 -15.72 9.21
C LEU A 17 3.69 -17.00 8.88
N GLU A 18 4.55 -16.97 7.86
CA GLU A 18 5.44 -18.09 7.53
C GLU A 18 6.32 -18.48 8.73
N LEU A 19 6.99 -17.51 9.36
CA LEU A 19 7.83 -17.76 10.54
C LEU A 19 7.03 -18.40 11.69
N LYS A 20 5.79 -17.94 11.90
CA LYS A 20 4.90 -18.50 12.92
C LYS A 20 4.50 -19.94 12.60
N HIS A 21 4.10 -20.23 11.36
CA HIS A 21 3.50 -21.52 10.99
C HIS A 21 4.54 -22.60 10.68
N GLU A 22 5.61 -22.29 9.93
CA GLU A 22 6.63 -23.27 9.53
C GLU A 22 7.74 -23.42 10.57
N TYR A 23 8.15 -22.31 11.17
CA TYR A 23 9.33 -22.26 12.03
C TYR A 23 9.01 -22.07 13.51
N GLN A 24 7.72 -22.04 13.88
CA GLN A 24 7.25 -21.83 15.26
C GLN A 24 7.90 -20.61 15.93
N THR A 25 8.27 -19.62 15.12
CA THR A 25 9.05 -18.46 15.54
C THR A 25 8.15 -17.24 15.53
N GLN A 26 7.84 -16.71 16.72
CA GLN A 26 7.15 -15.43 16.83
C GLN A 26 8.12 -14.29 16.57
N THR A 27 7.80 -13.45 15.59
CA THR A 27 8.55 -12.23 15.28
C THR A 27 7.59 -11.05 15.31
N THR A 28 8.02 -9.95 15.88
CA THR A 28 7.29 -8.68 15.86
C THR A 28 8.12 -7.68 15.06
N LEU A 29 7.55 -7.19 13.96
CA LEU A 29 8.11 -6.09 13.19
C LEU A 29 7.21 -4.87 13.34
N GLU A 30 7.82 -3.70 13.50
CA GLU A 30 7.11 -2.44 13.69
C GLU A 30 7.26 -1.58 12.44
N LYS A 31 6.13 -1.21 11.81
CA LYS A 31 6.11 -0.21 10.74
C LYS A 31 6.31 1.17 11.37
N VAL A 32 7.43 1.82 11.05
CA VAL A 32 7.80 3.13 11.64
C VAL A 32 7.64 4.30 10.67
N LEU A 33 7.54 4.03 9.37
CA LEU A 33 7.30 5.07 8.36
C LEU A 33 6.55 4.50 7.15
N SER A 34 5.44 5.13 6.78
CA SER A 34 4.76 4.89 5.50
C SER A 34 5.43 5.67 4.38
N LEU A 35 5.71 5.01 3.25
CA LEU A 35 6.28 5.68 2.07
C LEU A 35 5.21 6.07 1.04
N ASN A 36 3.93 5.81 1.32
CA ASN A 36 2.76 6.18 0.50
C ASN A 36 2.86 5.83 -0.99
N ARG A 37 3.58 4.74 -1.31
CA ARG A 37 3.86 4.31 -2.69
C ARG A 37 3.67 2.81 -2.85
N GLY A 38 3.48 2.40 -4.11
CA GLY A 38 3.27 0.98 -4.43
C GLY A 38 1.96 0.43 -3.87
N ARG A 39 0.92 1.27 -3.76
CA ARG A 39 -0.37 0.85 -3.19
C ARG A 39 -1.00 -0.27 -4.00
N VAL A 40 -1.29 -1.37 -3.33
CA VAL A 40 -1.97 -2.55 -3.86
C VAL A 40 -2.97 -3.07 -2.83
N ARG A 41 -3.84 -3.97 -3.27
CA ARG A 41 -4.75 -4.73 -2.43
C ARG A 41 -4.49 -6.20 -2.64
N VAL A 42 -4.48 -6.95 -1.55
CA VAL A 42 -4.51 -8.42 -1.57
C VAL A 42 -5.98 -8.83 -1.49
N VAL A 43 -6.47 -9.53 -2.51
CA VAL A 43 -7.89 -9.81 -2.71
C VAL A 43 -8.18 -11.29 -2.88
N GLY A 44 -9.32 -11.73 -2.37
CA GLY A 44 -9.83 -13.08 -2.54
C GLY A 44 -10.63 -13.16 -3.84
N ILE A 45 -10.35 -14.17 -4.67
CA ILE A 45 -10.99 -14.34 -5.98
C ILE A 45 -11.62 -15.72 -6.14
N VAL A 46 -12.76 -15.78 -6.84
CA VAL A 46 -13.46 -17.02 -7.18
C VAL A 46 -13.99 -16.99 -8.62
N ASN A 47 -14.23 -18.17 -9.18
CA ASN A 47 -14.91 -18.33 -10.47
C ASN A 47 -16.41 -18.59 -10.27
N ASP A 48 -17.07 -17.74 -9.47
CA ASP A 48 -18.49 -17.84 -9.19
C ASP A 48 -19.09 -16.48 -8.83
N ASP A 49 -19.97 -15.96 -9.69
CA ASP A 49 -20.52 -14.62 -9.51
C ASP A 49 -21.65 -14.54 -8.47
N ARG A 50 -22.10 -15.67 -7.92
CA ARG A 50 -23.27 -15.74 -7.01
C ARG A 50 -22.97 -15.24 -5.61
N TYR A 51 -21.72 -15.27 -5.16
CA TYR A 51 -21.34 -14.98 -3.77
C TYR A 51 -20.73 -13.59 -3.65
N SER A 52 -21.15 -12.82 -2.66
CA SER A 52 -20.70 -11.43 -2.52
C SER A 52 -19.51 -11.28 -1.59
N ASN A 53 -19.29 -12.25 -0.71
CA ASN A 53 -18.20 -12.27 0.26
C ASN A 53 -17.68 -13.69 0.52
N THR A 54 -16.52 -13.78 1.19
CA THR A 54 -15.86 -15.05 1.54
C THR A 54 -16.69 -15.90 2.48
N GLU A 55 -17.42 -15.30 3.43
CA GLU A 55 -18.24 -16.06 4.38
C GLU A 55 -19.35 -16.84 3.67
N GLU A 56 -20.07 -16.19 2.76
CA GLU A 56 -21.09 -16.84 1.93
C GLU A 56 -20.50 -17.97 1.07
N TYR A 57 -19.35 -17.72 0.46
CA TYR A 57 -18.68 -18.71 -0.38
C TYR A 57 -18.23 -19.94 0.44
N LEU A 58 -17.57 -19.73 1.58
CA LEU A 58 -17.10 -20.83 2.43
C LEU A 58 -18.24 -21.58 3.11
N LYS A 59 -19.34 -20.91 3.51
CA LYS A 59 -20.56 -21.60 3.99
C LYS A 59 -21.10 -22.59 2.95
N HIS A 60 -21.05 -22.22 1.67
CA HIS A 60 -21.44 -23.12 0.59
C HIS A 60 -20.42 -24.24 0.36
N LEU A 61 -19.13 -23.90 0.33
CA LEU A 61 -18.06 -24.84 0.01
C LEU A 61 -17.94 -25.94 1.07
N THR A 62 -18.07 -25.57 2.33
CA THR A 62 -17.98 -26.48 3.49
C THR A 62 -19.08 -27.53 3.56
N GLN A 63 -20.18 -27.35 2.83
CA GLN A 63 -21.25 -28.36 2.70
C GLN A 63 -20.93 -29.44 1.65
N LYS A 64 -19.92 -29.20 0.80
CA LYS A 64 -19.65 -29.99 -0.40
C LYS A 64 -18.29 -30.66 -0.42
N LYS A 65 -17.33 -30.08 0.32
CA LYS A 65 -15.93 -30.51 0.30
C LYS A 65 -15.45 -30.73 1.72
N GLU A 66 -14.48 -31.62 1.85
CA GLU A 66 -13.71 -31.84 3.07
C GLU A 66 -12.37 -31.10 3.03
N VAL A 67 -11.92 -30.73 1.83
CA VAL A 67 -10.69 -29.97 1.59
C VAL A 67 -11.01 -28.71 0.80
N ILE A 68 -10.64 -27.56 1.36
CA ILE A 68 -10.72 -26.25 0.69
C ILE A 68 -9.37 -26.00 0.02
N THR A 69 -9.39 -25.79 -1.30
CA THR A 69 -8.16 -25.55 -2.06
C THR A 69 -8.00 -24.07 -2.43
N VAL A 70 -6.89 -23.45 -2.03
CA VAL A 70 -6.55 -22.07 -2.42
C VAL A 70 -5.27 -22.06 -3.24
N VAL A 71 -5.16 -21.16 -4.21
CA VAL A 71 -3.93 -20.97 -4.98
C VAL A 71 -3.44 -19.53 -4.89
N THR A 72 -2.15 -19.32 -4.64
CA THR A 72 -1.58 -17.99 -4.43
C THR A 72 -0.04 -17.97 -4.45
N GLU A 73 0.54 -16.78 -4.58
CA GLU A 73 1.95 -16.48 -4.29
C GLU A 73 2.21 -16.18 -2.80
N MET A 74 1.17 -15.99 -2.00
CA MET A 74 1.22 -15.61 -0.58
C MET A 74 0.51 -16.65 0.30
N PRO A 75 1.10 -17.86 0.45
CA PRO A 75 0.42 -19.01 1.03
C PRO A 75 -0.02 -18.80 2.49
N TYR A 76 0.78 -18.15 3.32
CA TYR A 76 0.45 -18.03 4.75
C TYR A 76 -0.57 -16.93 5.02
N LEU A 77 -0.58 -15.85 4.23
CA LEU A 77 -1.69 -14.89 4.19
C LEU A 77 -2.99 -15.56 3.78
N ALA A 78 -2.97 -16.42 2.75
CA ALA A 78 -4.15 -17.15 2.33
C ALA A 78 -4.64 -18.12 3.42
N LEU A 79 -3.72 -18.85 4.06
CA LEU A 79 -4.05 -19.73 5.17
C LEU A 79 -4.71 -18.96 6.31
N ASN A 80 -4.11 -17.85 6.76
CA ASN A 80 -4.64 -17.03 7.84
C ASN A 80 -6.03 -16.48 7.48
N TRP A 81 -6.21 -15.97 6.26
CA TRP A 81 -7.50 -15.48 5.76
C TRP A 81 -8.59 -16.55 5.83
N ILE A 82 -8.34 -17.76 5.30
CA ILE A 82 -9.33 -18.84 5.32
C ILE A 82 -9.63 -19.28 6.76
N GLN A 83 -8.63 -19.40 7.62
CA GLN A 83 -8.84 -19.78 9.02
C GLN A 83 -9.71 -18.75 9.77
N GLU A 84 -9.46 -17.46 9.58
CA GLU A 84 -10.27 -16.40 10.18
C GLU A 84 -11.73 -16.45 9.72
N VAL A 85 -11.96 -16.62 8.41
CA VAL A 85 -13.32 -16.69 7.88
C VAL A 85 -14.03 -17.97 8.32
N LEU A 86 -13.34 -19.12 8.34
CA LEU A 86 -13.89 -20.36 8.90
C LEU A 86 -14.24 -20.21 10.38
N GLY A 87 -13.45 -19.46 11.15
CA GLY A 87 -13.74 -19.12 12.54
C GLY A 87 -15.03 -18.30 12.67
N LYS A 88 -15.22 -17.29 11.81
CA LYS A 88 -16.44 -16.44 11.79
C LYS A 88 -17.72 -17.21 11.46
N ILE A 89 -17.61 -18.32 10.74
CA ILE A 89 -18.77 -19.15 10.35
C ILE A 89 -18.88 -20.45 11.16
N ASP A 90 -18.15 -20.56 12.28
CA ASP A 90 -18.12 -21.72 13.18
C ASP A 90 -17.74 -23.05 12.49
N LYS A 91 -16.89 -22.98 11.46
CA LYS A 91 -16.41 -24.13 10.68
C LYS A 91 -14.93 -24.47 10.87
N LEU A 92 -14.18 -23.67 11.61
CA LEU A 92 -12.74 -23.90 11.77
C LEU A 92 -12.41 -25.28 12.36
N ASN A 93 -13.17 -25.77 13.35
CA ASN A 93 -12.94 -27.08 13.95
C ASN A 93 -13.23 -28.26 13.00
N ASP A 94 -14.04 -28.04 11.97
CA ASP A 94 -14.32 -29.05 10.93
C ASP A 94 -13.13 -29.19 9.93
N TYR A 95 -12.17 -28.25 9.97
CA TYR A 95 -11.01 -28.13 9.09
C TYR A 95 -9.70 -28.01 9.90
N PRO A 96 -9.33 -29.04 10.68
CA PRO A 96 -8.26 -28.95 11.68
C PRO A 96 -6.85 -28.94 11.08
N GLU A 97 -6.67 -29.48 9.87
CA GLU A 97 -5.37 -29.59 9.22
C GLU A 97 -5.19 -28.54 8.13
N PHE A 98 -3.93 -28.21 7.84
CA PHE A 98 -3.58 -27.45 6.65
C PHE A 98 -2.31 -28.03 6.00
N SER A 99 -2.14 -27.76 4.72
CA SER A 99 -0.91 -28.07 4.01
C SER A 99 -0.58 -26.98 3.00
N VAL A 100 0.65 -26.48 3.03
CA VAL A 100 1.21 -25.60 2.01
C VAL A 100 2.12 -26.45 1.11
N GLN A 101 1.85 -26.44 -0.20
CA GLN A 101 2.62 -27.24 -1.15
C GLN A 101 2.63 -26.63 -2.55
N LYS A 102 3.59 -27.05 -3.37
CA LYS A 102 3.67 -26.61 -4.77
C LYS A 102 2.46 -27.05 -5.57
N TYR A 103 1.97 -26.18 -6.46
CA TYR A 103 0.87 -26.49 -7.35
C TYR A 103 1.06 -27.83 -8.09
N LYS A 104 -0.03 -28.63 -8.19
CA LYS A 104 -0.08 -30.01 -8.73
C LYS A 104 0.59 -31.11 -7.89
N THR A 105 1.08 -30.82 -6.69
CA THR A 105 1.47 -31.88 -5.76
C THR A 105 0.20 -32.58 -5.23
N PRO A 106 0.18 -33.93 -5.06
CA PRO A 106 -0.93 -34.62 -4.41
C PRO A 106 -1.19 -34.08 -3.01
N SER A 107 -2.45 -34.02 -2.59
CA SER A 107 -2.80 -33.56 -1.24
C SER A 107 -2.10 -34.42 -0.19
N LYS A 108 -1.54 -33.78 0.84
CA LYS A 108 -0.99 -34.44 2.03
C LYS A 108 -2.01 -34.59 3.17
N ILE A 109 -3.20 -34.03 2.98
CA ILE A 109 -4.28 -33.99 3.97
C ILE A 109 -5.57 -34.52 3.35
N ASP A 110 -6.39 -35.17 4.17
CA ASP A 110 -7.68 -35.72 3.75
C ASP A 110 -8.85 -34.77 4.08
N ARG A 111 -8.67 -33.86 5.06
CA ARG A 111 -9.67 -32.88 5.51
C ARG A 111 -8.95 -31.64 6.05
N GLY A 112 -9.24 -30.46 5.49
CA GLY A 112 -8.57 -29.23 5.92
C GLY A 112 -8.37 -28.18 4.82
N ILE A 113 -7.39 -27.31 5.01
CA ILE A 113 -7.07 -26.20 4.10
C ILE A 113 -5.82 -26.54 3.31
N LEU A 114 -5.96 -26.73 2.00
CA LEU A 114 -4.86 -26.99 1.09
C LEU A 114 -4.48 -25.72 0.33
N ILE A 115 -3.29 -25.20 0.59
CA ILE A 115 -2.75 -24.04 -0.11
C ILE A 115 -1.74 -24.50 -1.16
N TYR A 116 -2.02 -24.19 -2.42
CA TYR A 116 -1.10 -24.35 -3.53
C TYR A 116 -0.30 -23.07 -3.76
N GLU A 117 0.98 -23.13 -3.43
CA GLU A 117 1.93 -22.11 -3.84
C GLU A 117 2.11 -22.18 -5.36
N THR A 118 1.94 -21.03 -6.02
CA THR A 118 2.15 -20.87 -7.46
C THR A 118 3.01 -19.66 -7.75
N TRP A 119 3.73 -19.70 -8.87
CA TRP A 119 4.41 -18.55 -9.44
C TRP A 119 3.67 -18.14 -10.73
N GLY A 120 2.86 -17.09 -10.63
CA GLY A 120 2.01 -16.57 -11.70
C GLY A 120 0.82 -17.44 -12.09
N LYS A 121 -0.07 -16.87 -12.92
CA LYS A 121 -1.28 -17.52 -13.47
C LYS A 121 -2.22 -18.06 -12.39
N THR A 122 -2.39 -17.35 -11.27
CA THR A 122 -3.36 -17.70 -10.22
C THR A 122 -4.77 -17.69 -10.78
N GLU A 123 -5.12 -16.64 -11.53
CA GLU A 123 -6.44 -16.43 -12.12
C GLU A 123 -6.81 -17.56 -13.08
N ALA A 124 -5.84 -17.98 -13.91
CA ALA A 124 -6.02 -19.12 -14.81
C ALA A 124 -6.32 -20.42 -14.06
N LYS A 125 -5.70 -20.65 -12.89
CA LYS A 125 -5.92 -21.87 -12.10
C LYS A 125 -7.31 -21.87 -11.48
N VAL A 126 -7.76 -20.74 -10.93
CA VAL A 126 -9.11 -20.59 -10.40
C VAL A 126 -10.15 -20.73 -11.53
N LYS A 127 -9.92 -20.08 -12.67
CA LYS A 127 -10.84 -20.10 -13.81
C LYS A 127 -11.06 -21.51 -14.38
N ASN A 128 -10.02 -22.33 -14.40
CA ASN A 128 -10.07 -23.70 -14.90
C ASN A 128 -10.46 -24.73 -13.82
N GLY A 129 -10.89 -24.29 -12.63
CA GLY A 129 -11.30 -25.18 -11.54
C GLY A 129 -10.16 -25.95 -10.88
N GLY A 130 -8.92 -25.47 -11.03
CA GLY A 130 -7.74 -26.07 -10.40
C GLY A 130 -7.57 -25.72 -8.92
N ALA A 131 -8.38 -24.81 -8.39
CA ALA A 131 -8.52 -24.46 -6.98
C ALA A 131 -9.92 -23.89 -6.73
N ASP A 132 -10.37 -23.90 -5.48
CA ASP A 132 -11.67 -23.34 -5.08
C ASP A 132 -11.66 -21.82 -5.01
N LEU A 133 -10.55 -21.25 -4.54
CA LEU A 133 -10.31 -19.82 -4.44
C LEU A 133 -8.89 -19.48 -4.87
N GLY A 134 -8.66 -18.20 -5.17
CA GLY A 134 -7.33 -17.62 -5.26
C GLY A 134 -7.16 -16.45 -4.30
N LEU A 135 -5.92 -16.17 -3.92
CA LEU A 135 -5.54 -14.92 -3.27
C LEU A 135 -4.55 -14.20 -4.21
N GLU A 136 -4.89 -12.97 -4.61
CA GLU A 136 -4.19 -12.26 -5.67
C GLU A 136 -3.89 -10.80 -5.29
N ILE A 137 -2.79 -10.26 -5.81
CA ILE A 137 -2.42 -8.85 -5.62
C ILE A 137 -2.99 -8.04 -6.78
N THR A 138 -3.66 -6.94 -6.47
CA THR A 138 -4.22 -6.07 -7.51
C THR A 138 -4.26 -4.60 -7.10
N GLN A 139 -4.12 -3.71 -8.07
CA GLN A 139 -4.37 -2.28 -7.88
C GLN A 139 -5.88 -2.01 -8.01
N SER A 140 -6.39 -2.03 -9.25
CA SER A 140 -7.79 -1.72 -9.56
C SER A 140 -8.73 -2.93 -9.54
N GLY A 141 -8.21 -4.16 -9.66
CA GLY A 141 -9.01 -5.37 -9.86
C GLY A 141 -9.53 -5.57 -11.29
N ASN A 142 -9.16 -4.71 -12.24
CA ASN A 142 -9.69 -4.78 -13.61
C ASN A 142 -9.25 -6.05 -14.35
N ALA A 143 -7.99 -6.48 -14.19
CA ALA A 143 -7.50 -7.70 -14.82
C ALA A 143 -8.28 -8.95 -14.36
N ILE A 144 -8.53 -9.08 -13.06
CA ILE A 144 -9.31 -10.17 -12.45
C ILE A 144 -10.73 -10.20 -13.04
N ARG A 145 -11.40 -9.04 -13.10
CA ARG A 145 -12.74 -8.92 -13.69
C ARG A 145 -12.76 -9.25 -15.19
N ASN A 146 -11.77 -8.77 -15.95
CA ASN A 146 -11.64 -9.07 -17.37
C ASN A 146 -11.40 -10.56 -17.64
N TYR A 147 -10.78 -11.27 -16.69
CA TYR A 147 -10.62 -12.72 -16.73
C TYR A 147 -11.91 -13.49 -16.37
N GLY A 148 -12.99 -12.77 -16.04
CA GLY A 148 -14.28 -13.31 -15.65
C GLY A 148 -14.23 -13.99 -14.28
N LEU A 149 -13.47 -13.43 -13.34
CA LEU A 149 -13.45 -13.84 -11.94
C LEU A 149 -14.05 -12.75 -11.06
N LYS A 150 -14.60 -13.16 -9.92
CA LYS A 150 -15.18 -12.25 -8.93
C LYS A 150 -14.22 -12.04 -7.78
N ILE A 151 -14.00 -10.78 -7.43
CA ILE A 151 -13.38 -10.41 -6.16
C ILE A 151 -14.48 -10.51 -5.09
N ILE A 152 -14.24 -11.32 -4.07
CA ILE A 152 -15.16 -11.54 -2.95
C ILE A 152 -14.63 -10.99 -1.63
N ASP A 153 -13.38 -10.53 -1.59
CA ASP A 153 -12.81 -9.97 -0.38
C ASP A 153 -11.63 -9.05 -0.66
N THR A 154 -11.35 -8.15 0.27
CA THR A 154 -10.09 -7.40 0.36
C THR A 154 -9.46 -7.70 1.71
N ILE A 155 -8.41 -8.52 1.70
CA ILE A 155 -7.75 -9.08 2.88
C ILE A 155 -6.81 -8.05 3.50
N LEU A 156 -6.08 -7.31 2.64
CA LEU A 156 -5.08 -6.34 3.05
C LEU A 156 -4.99 -5.23 2.01
N GLU A 157 -4.92 -3.98 2.48
CA GLU A 157 -4.36 -2.88 1.69
C GLU A 157 -2.87 -2.77 2.04
N SER A 158 -2.01 -2.80 1.02
CA SER A 158 -0.56 -2.81 1.19
C SER A 158 0.07 -1.62 0.51
N GLU A 159 1.05 -1.01 1.16
CA GLU A 159 1.96 -0.05 0.58
C GLU A 159 3.40 -0.35 1.00
N THR A 160 4.37 0.33 0.39
CA THR A 160 5.76 0.26 0.86
C THR A 160 5.90 1.02 2.17
N GLY A 161 6.55 0.40 3.16
CA GLY A 161 6.87 0.99 4.45
C GLY A 161 8.29 0.66 4.91
N ILE A 162 8.74 1.41 5.92
CA ILE A 162 9.93 1.09 6.69
C ILE A 162 9.52 0.31 7.92
N TYR A 163 10.11 -0.87 8.08
CA TYR A 163 9.91 -1.77 9.20
C TYR A 163 11.18 -1.91 10.00
N ILE A 164 11.05 -2.05 11.31
CA ILE A 164 12.18 -2.33 12.21
C ILE A 164 11.93 -3.56 13.06
N ASN A 165 13.03 -4.21 13.47
CA ASN A 165 13.00 -5.08 14.63
C ASN A 165 13.01 -4.19 15.89
N PRO A 166 11.99 -4.26 16.78
CA PRO A 166 11.93 -3.43 17.98
C PRO A 166 13.15 -3.54 18.90
N GLN A 167 13.92 -4.63 18.83
CA GLN A 167 15.16 -4.79 19.59
C GLN A 167 16.22 -3.74 19.23
N VAL A 168 16.18 -3.17 18.03
CA VAL A 168 17.10 -2.09 17.61
C VAL A 168 17.05 -0.88 18.56
N LYS A 169 15.90 -0.65 19.22
CA LYS A 169 15.71 0.45 20.17
C LYS A 169 16.50 0.27 21.47
N LYS A 170 17.05 -0.93 21.74
CA LYS A 170 17.85 -1.21 22.94
C LYS A 170 19.32 -0.88 22.77
N ASP A 171 19.78 -0.71 21.53
CA ASP A 171 21.15 -0.33 21.20
C ASP A 171 21.17 1.15 20.83
N ALA A 172 21.82 1.97 21.67
CA ALA A 172 21.82 3.42 21.51
C ALA A 172 22.48 3.89 20.21
N GLU A 173 23.53 3.20 19.75
CA GLU A 173 24.23 3.55 18.51
C GLU A 173 23.35 3.23 17.31
N LYS A 174 22.76 2.04 17.26
CA LYS A 174 21.82 1.66 16.18
C LYS A 174 20.57 2.52 16.18
N GLN A 175 20.04 2.87 17.35
CA GLN A 175 18.88 3.74 17.46
C GLN A 175 19.17 5.13 16.87
N GLU A 176 20.36 5.68 17.09
CA GLU A 176 20.74 6.98 16.53
C GLU A 176 20.92 6.91 15.01
N LEU A 177 21.56 5.85 14.51
CA LEU A 177 21.65 5.59 13.07
C LEU A 177 20.27 5.44 12.42
N LEU A 178 19.35 4.72 13.07
CA LEU A 178 17.97 4.58 12.61
C LEU A 178 17.25 5.92 12.53
N LYS A 179 17.37 6.79 13.55
CA LYS A 179 16.75 8.12 13.50
C LYS A 179 17.29 8.96 12.35
N MET A 180 18.61 8.98 12.16
CA MET A 180 19.24 9.69 11.05
C MET A 180 18.72 9.17 9.70
N PHE A 181 18.64 7.85 9.54
CA PHE A 181 18.09 7.22 8.34
C PHE A 181 16.63 7.61 8.10
N LEU A 182 15.77 7.49 9.11
CA LEU A 182 14.35 7.83 9.03
C LEU A 182 14.13 9.31 8.72
N LEU A 183 14.93 10.21 9.31
CA LEU A 183 14.84 11.65 9.05
C LEU A 183 15.14 11.98 7.59
N ASN A 184 16.18 11.39 7.02
CA ASN A 184 16.53 11.60 5.61
C ASN A 184 15.44 11.05 4.68
N LEU A 185 14.93 9.85 4.95
CA LEU A 185 13.82 9.27 4.19
C LEU A 185 12.55 10.12 4.26
N TYR A 186 12.20 10.59 5.46
CA TYR A 186 11.05 11.47 5.63
C TYR A 186 11.21 12.77 4.83
N GLY A 187 12.41 13.36 4.84
CA GLY A 187 12.74 14.53 4.02
C GLY A 187 12.53 14.28 2.53
N VAL A 188 13.01 13.15 2.01
CA VAL A 188 12.85 12.75 0.60
C VAL A 188 11.38 12.55 0.25
N VAL A 189 10.63 11.78 1.05
CA VAL A 189 9.20 11.51 0.80
C VAL A 189 8.37 12.79 0.84
N ASN A 190 8.66 13.70 1.77
CA ASN A 190 7.95 14.98 1.88
C ASN A 190 8.30 15.97 0.75
N ALA A 191 9.49 15.85 0.16
CA ALA A 191 9.94 16.71 -0.94
C ALA A 191 9.48 16.20 -2.32
N GLU A 192 9.34 14.89 -2.50
CA GLU A 192 9.08 14.25 -3.81
C GLU A 192 7.87 14.83 -4.57
N ASN A 193 6.81 15.22 -3.85
CA ASN A 193 5.59 15.77 -4.44
C ASN A 193 5.49 17.30 -4.33
N LYS A 194 6.62 17.97 -4.08
CA LYS A 194 6.66 19.43 -3.97
C LYS A 194 7.58 20.00 -5.02
N VAL A 195 7.16 21.12 -5.60
CA VAL A 195 8.00 21.92 -6.49
C VAL A 195 8.15 23.32 -5.91
N MET A 196 9.28 23.94 -6.18
CA MET A 196 9.49 25.35 -5.89
C MET A 196 9.07 26.18 -7.10
N ILE A 197 8.29 27.25 -6.88
CA ILE A 197 7.99 28.24 -7.91
C ILE A 197 8.68 29.55 -7.54
N LEU A 198 9.47 30.07 -8.48
CA LEU A 198 10.07 31.40 -8.38
C LEU A 198 9.40 32.31 -9.39
N PHE A 199 9.07 33.53 -8.98
CA PHE A 199 8.42 34.48 -9.86
C PHE A 199 8.61 35.92 -9.39
N ASN A 200 8.52 36.86 -10.32
CA ASN A 200 8.64 38.29 -10.05
C ASN A 200 7.27 38.96 -10.12
N VAL A 201 7.01 39.89 -9.21
CA VAL A 201 5.76 40.67 -9.16
C VAL A 201 6.08 42.16 -9.10
N PRO A 202 5.44 43.03 -9.90
CA PRO A 202 5.58 44.47 -9.75
C PRO A 202 5.26 44.88 -8.30
N ASN A 203 6.06 45.79 -7.72
CA ASN A 203 5.89 46.20 -6.32
C ASN A 203 4.47 46.71 -6.00
N THR A 204 3.77 47.26 -7.00
CA THR A 204 2.37 47.72 -6.89
C THR A 204 1.36 46.59 -6.65
N ASN A 205 1.68 45.36 -7.06
CA ASN A 205 0.78 44.21 -7.00
C ASN A 205 1.12 43.28 -5.82
N VAL A 206 2.18 43.56 -5.06
CA VAL A 206 2.62 42.75 -3.92
C VAL A 206 1.52 42.50 -2.88
N PRO A 207 0.72 43.51 -2.45
CA PRO A 207 -0.32 43.27 -1.46
C PRO A 207 -1.40 42.27 -1.91
N ASP A 208 -1.82 42.33 -3.18
CA ASP A 208 -2.78 41.38 -3.76
C ASP A 208 -2.18 39.98 -3.90
N MET A 209 -0.90 39.91 -4.31
CA MET A 209 -0.18 38.64 -4.37
C MET A 209 -0.06 37.97 -3.00
N GLU A 210 0.37 38.71 -1.98
CA GLU A 210 0.51 38.19 -0.61
C GLU A 210 -0.83 37.68 -0.06
N GLY A 211 -1.93 38.39 -0.33
CA GLY A 211 -3.28 37.92 0.01
C GLY A 211 -3.62 36.58 -0.65
N TYR A 212 -3.38 36.46 -1.96
CA TYR A 212 -3.61 35.21 -2.67
C TYR A 212 -2.75 34.06 -2.13
N LEU A 213 -1.45 34.29 -1.91
CA LEU A 213 -0.54 33.26 -1.41
C LEU A 213 -0.96 32.77 -0.02
N ALA A 214 -1.39 33.67 0.87
CA ALA A 214 -1.85 33.35 2.22
C ALA A 214 -3.19 32.59 2.20
N ASP A 215 -4.18 33.08 1.46
CA ASP A 215 -5.50 32.46 1.32
C ASP A 215 -5.42 31.03 0.76
N ASN A 216 -4.34 30.76 0.01
CA ASN A 216 -4.11 29.47 -0.64
C ASN A 216 -3.03 28.62 0.03
N THR A 217 -2.44 29.06 1.14
CA THR A 217 -1.42 28.31 1.89
C THR A 217 -0.25 27.87 0.99
N LEU A 218 0.24 28.78 0.14
CA LEU A 218 1.32 28.52 -0.82
C LEU A 218 2.73 28.73 -0.21
N PHE A 219 2.82 28.85 1.11
CA PHE A 219 4.07 28.90 1.88
C PHE A 219 3.82 28.31 3.28
N ALA A 220 4.90 27.98 4.01
CA ALA A 220 4.81 27.40 5.35
C ALA A 220 4.46 28.47 6.40
N ASP A 221 5.46 29.26 6.81
CA ASP A 221 5.26 30.32 7.81
C ASP A 221 5.09 31.69 7.14
N GLU A 222 6.02 32.04 6.24
CA GLU A 222 6.02 33.30 5.49
C GLU A 222 6.54 33.08 4.06
N PRO A 223 6.08 33.87 3.07
CA PRO A 223 6.63 33.80 1.72
C PRO A 223 8.07 34.33 1.72
N THR A 224 9.00 33.56 1.14
CA THR A 224 10.35 34.07 0.92
C THR A 224 10.29 35.13 -0.17
N LYS A 225 10.71 36.36 0.14
CA LYS A 225 10.68 37.47 -0.81
C LYS A 225 11.97 38.28 -0.84
N ASN A 226 12.34 38.72 -2.03
CA ASN A 226 13.46 39.64 -2.25
C ASN A 226 12.98 40.87 -3.03
N THR A 227 12.97 42.03 -2.38
CA THR A 227 12.39 43.26 -2.95
C THR A 227 13.45 44.11 -3.63
N GLY A 228 13.31 44.27 -4.95
CA GLY A 228 14.09 45.19 -5.76
C GLY A 228 13.42 46.55 -5.95
N LYS A 229 13.98 47.34 -6.87
CA LYS A 229 13.50 48.71 -7.16
C LYS A 229 12.08 48.76 -7.73
N SER A 230 11.73 47.79 -8.55
CA SER A 230 10.46 47.77 -9.30
C SER A 230 9.68 46.47 -9.14
N PHE A 231 10.35 45.40 -8.75
CA PHE A 231 9.77 44.07 -8.61
C PHE A 231 10.22 43.43 -7.31
N THR A 232 9.35 42.58 -6.76
CA THR A 232 9.64 41.66 -5.68
C THR A 232 9.65 40.24 -6.24
N GLU A 233 10.74 39.53 -6.03
CA GLU A 233 10.84 38.09 -6.32
C GLU A 233 10.23 37.32 -5.15
N PHE A 234 9.39 36.33 -5.45
CA PHE A 234 8.81 35.39 -4.51
C PHE A 234 9.34 33.99 -4.78
N SER A 235 9.59 33.24 -3.70
CA SER A 235 9.79 31.79 -3.73
C SER A 235 8.73 31.11 -2.88
N ILE A 236 7.99 30.20 -3.50
CA ILE A 236 6.89 29.45 -2.88
C ILE A 236 7.07 27.95 -3.11
N GLN A 237 6.46 27.14 -2.25
CA GLN A 237 6.44 25.69 -2.40
C GLN A 237 5.02 25.22 -2.71
N VAL A 238 4.88 24.40 -3.74
CA VAL A 238 3.58 23.91 -4.20
C VAL A 238 3.56 22.39 -4.22
N ASP A 239 2.54 21.82 -3.59
CA ASP A 239 2.24 20.39 -3.66
C ASP A 239 1.58 20.05 -5.00
N ILE A 240 2.21 19.17 -5.78
CA ILE A 240 1.75 18.78 -7.12
C ILE A 240 0.50 17.90 -7.10
N ASP A 241 0.23 17.21 -5.97
CA ASP A 241 -0.92 16.33 -5.80
C ASP A 241 -2.17 17.07 -5.32
N ASN A 242 -2.06 18.36 -5.00
CA ASN A 242 -3.19 19.18 -4.57
C ASN A 242 -4.20 19.38 -5.70
N LYS A 243 -5.29 18.61 -5.66
CA LYS A 243 -6.38 18.67 -6.67
C LYS A 243 -7.15 19.98 -6.68
N LYS A 244 -7.19 20.72 -5.57
CA LYS A 244 -7.90 22.01 -5.47
C LYS A 244 -7.06 23.15 -6.04
N GLN A 245 -5.74 23.09 -5.82
CA GLN A 245 -4.77 24.08 -6.30
C GLN A 245 -3.71 23.36 -7.14
N SER A 246 -4.13 22.84 -8.29
CA SER A 246 -3.18 22.22 -9.20
C SER A 246 -2.07 23.20 -9.56
N LEU A 247 -0.86 22.69 -9.81
CA LEU A 247 0.28 23.49 -10.24
C LEU A 247 -0.06 24.42 -11.43
N ALA A 248 -0.88 23.93 -12.37
CA ALA A 248 -1.35 24.73 -13.51
C ALA A 248 -2.24 25.90 -13.08
N LEU A 249 -3.17 25.66 -12.14
CA LEU A 249 -4.04 26.70 -11.61
C LEU A 249 -3.26 27.76 -10.83
N VAL A 250 -2.29 27.33 -9.99
CA VAL A 250 -1.42 28.25 -9.25
C VAL A 250 -0.69 29.17 -10.22
N ARG A 251 0.02 28.61 -11.22
CA ARG A 251 0.74 29.42 -12.22
C ARG A 251 -0.18 30.40 -12.96
N TYR A 252 -1.39 29.97 -13.31
CA TYR A 252 -2.38 30.82 -13.96
C TYR A 252 -2.82 32.00 -13.07
N GLU A 253 -3.14 31.73 -11.82
CA GLU A 253 -3.57 32.76 -10.85
C GLU A 253 -2.44 33.73 -10.49
N LEU A 254 -1.19 33.26 -10.44
CA LEU A 254 0.00 34.11 -10.31
C LEU A 254 0.10 35.07 -11.50
N ALA A 255 0.05 34.54 -12.73
CA ALA A 255 0.16 35.35 -13.95
C ALA A 255 -0.97 36.40 -14.05
N LYS A 256 -2.19 36.02 -13.68
CA LYS A 256 -3.36 36.93 -13.65
C LYS A 256 -3.16 38.12 -12.70
N ARG A 257 -2.34 37.97 -11.66
CA ARG A 257 -1.98 39.01 -10.70
C ARG A 257 -0.72 39.79 -11.07
N GLY A 258 -0.22 39.60 -12.29
CA GLY A 258 0.94 40.31 -12.82
C GLY A 258 2.27 39.66 -12.47
N ALA A 259 2.29 38.41 -12.02
CA ALA A 259 3.53 37.67 -11.92
C ALA A 259 4.15 37.44 -13.32
N VAL A 260 5.47 37.59 -13.40
CA VAL A 260 6.29 37.34 -14.59
C VAL A 260 7.47 36.44 -14.22
N ASN A 261 8.13 35.83 -15.21
CA ASN A 261 9.24 34.88 -15.00
C ASN A 261 8.87 33.77 -14.01
N ILE A 262 7.72 33.11 -14.23
CA ILE A 262 7.23 32.05 -13.35
C ILE A 262 7.98 30.75 -13.68
N ASP A 263 9.06 30.51 -12.96
CA ASP A 263 9.91 29.33 -13.08
C ASP A 263 9.46 28.25 -12.11
N THR A 264 9.62 26.98 -12.48
CA THR A 264 9.32 25.86 -11.59
C THR A 264 10.51 24.92 -11.53
N ILE A 265 10.95 24.67 -10.31
CA ILE A 265 12.12 23.89 -9.98
C ILE A 265 11.65 22.65 -9.21
N PRO A 266 12.02 21.43 -9.64
CA PRO A 266 11.81 20.21 -8.88
C PRO A 266 12.46 20.25 -7.50
#